data_AF-A0A832TEL0-F1
#
_entry.id   AF-A0A832TEL0-F1
#
_cell.length_a   1.000
_cell.length_b   1.000
_cell.length_c   1.000
_cell.angle_alpha   90.00
_cell.angle_beta   90.00
_cell.angle_gamma   90.00
#
_symmetry.space_group_name_H-M   'P 1'
#
loop_
_entity.id
_entity.type
_entity.pdbx_description
1 polymer ?
#
loop_
_entity_poly.entity_id
_entity_poly.type
_entity_poly.pdbx_seq_one_letter_code
_entity_poly.pdbx_strand_id
1 'polypeptide(L)'
;MRWSFIFLALALLLSACSTQAPQSPTLSPTTQEDIPSSPPSALPEGSCTSDSDCYDFQYCDNDRCRDLYCSDCQYLEDHRCKDFDCCDDYDCAPLEHCKYHECAAIACPRCFFIEDKKCVRFPCCSDSDCDDSDIETDDFCMNASTDDAYCANPSNVRTITYMTKIPLKIPMSRVTPVAS
;
A
#
# COMPACT_ATOMS: atom_id res chain seq x y z
N MET A 1 15.07 28.83 -41.46
CA MET A 1 16.35 29.44 -41.08
C MET A 1 16.82 28.83 -39.76
N ARG A 2 18.09 28.35 -39.73
CA ARG A 2 18.91 27.97 -38.56
C ARG A 2 18.43 26.72 -37.80
N TRP A 3 18.97 25.51 -38.02
CA TRP A 3 20.34 25.02 -37.73
C TRP A 3 20.85 25.42 -36.34
N SER A 4 20.89 24.46 -35.41
CA SER A 4 22.11 24.14 -34.66
C SER A 4 22.01 22.78 -33.98
N PHE A 5 22.83 21.88 -34.49
CA PHE A 5 23.33 20.69 -33.82
C PHE A 5 24.12 21.09 -32.57
N ILE A 6 23.89 20.43 -31.45
CA ILE A 6 24.94 20.22 -30.44
C ILE A 6 24.98 18.72 -30.14
N PHE A 7 25.95 18.08 -30.78
CA PHE A 7 26.56 16.83 -30.36
C PHE A 7 27.28 17.04 -29.01
N LEU A 8 26.99 16.19 -28.03
CA LEU A 8 27.91 15.80 -26.95
C LEU A 8 27.31 14.50 -26.37
N ALA A 9 27.67 13.29 -26.82
CA ALA A 9 28.97 12.64 -26.68
C ALA A 9 29.52 12.71 -25.25
N LEU A 10 28.99 11.88 -24.36
CA LEU A 10 29.77 11.38 -23.23
C LEU A 10 29.58 9.86 -23.14
N ALA A 11 30.51 9.17 -23.80
CA ALA A 11 30.78 7.77 -23.63
C ALA A 11 31.53 7.53 -22.31
N LEU A 12 31.53 6.26 -21.90
CA LEU A 12 32.45 5.62 -20.94
C LEU A 12 32.14 5.85 -19.46
N LEU A 13 31.62 4.79 -18.83
CA LEU A 13 32.40 3.98 -17.87
C LEU A 13 31.77 2.59 -17.76
N LEU A 14 32.21 1.71 -18.68
CA LEU A 14 32.18 0.26 -18.51
C LEU A 14 33.04 -0.08 -17.28
N SER A 15 32.41 -0.42 -16.15
CA SER A 15 33.11 -1.10 -15.07
C SER A 15 32.82 -2.59 -15.18
N ALA A 16 33.64 -3.27 -15.97
CA ALA A 16 33.68 -4.73 -16.02
C ALA A 16 34.17 -5.24 -14.67
N CYS A 17 33.26 -5.83 -13.87
CA CYS A 17 33.65 -6.62 -12.71
C CYS A 17 34.13 -7.99 -13.23
N SER A 18 35.43 -8.12 -13.45
CA SER A 18 36.09 -9.39 -13.74
C SER A 18 36.45 -10.03 -12.41
N THR A 19 35.54 -10.81 -11.83
CA THR A 19 35.86 -11.67 -10.70
C THR A 19 36.59 -12.90 -11.23
N GLN A 20 37.92 -12.86 -11.13
CA GLN A 20 38.78 -14.00 -11.31
C GLN A 20 38.41 -15.09 -10.29
N ALA A 21 38.21 -16.31 -10.79
CA ALA A 21 38.14 -17.49 -9.94
C ALA A 21 39.47 -17.61 -9.16
N PRO A 22 39.43 -17.80 -7.83
CA PRO A 22 40.65 -18.03 -7.06
C PRO A 22 41.27 -19.36 -7.49
N GLN A 23 42.57 -19.31 -7.80
CA GLN A 23 43.37 -20.48 -8.15
C GLN A 23 43.46 -21.43 -6.96
N SER A 24 43.20 -22.71 -7.21
CA SER A 24 43.41 -23.80 -6.27
C SER A 24 44.87 -23.88 -5.83
N PRO A 25 45.16 -23.88 -4.52
CA PRO A 25 46.46 -24.32 -4.05
C PRO A 25 46.58 -25.84 -4.17
N THR A 26 47.57 -26.28 -4.94
CA THR A 26 48.10 -27.64 -4.90
C THR A 26 48.76 -27.89 -3.54
N LEU A 27 48.25 -28.85 -2.77
CA LEU A 27 48.93 -29.40 -1.59
C LEU A 27 49.12 -30.91 -1.77
N SER A 28 50.40 -31.29 -1.72
CA SER A 28 50.94 -32.65 -1.77
C SER A 28 50.62 -33.46 -0.50
N PRO A 29 50.76 -34.81 -0.55
CA PRO A 29 50.17 -35.71 0.42
C PRO A 29 51.05 -35.81 1.66
N THR A 30 50.50 -35.52 2.84
CA THR A 30 51.19 -35.75 4.09
C THR A 30 50.23 -36.34 5.11
N THR A 31 50.51 -37.60 5.42
CA THR A 31 50.29 -38.26 6.70
C THR A 31 48.85 -38.42 7.19
N GLN A 32 48.35 -39.60 6.88
CA GLN A 32 47.34 -40.33 7.64
C GLN A 32 47.77 -40.45 9.11
N GLU A 33 47.26 -39.56 9.95
CA GLU A 33 47.18 -39.78 11.40
C GLU A 33 45.74 -40.17 11.77
N ASP A 34 45.64 -41.28 12.49
CA ASP A 34 44.44 -41.84 13.07
C ASP A 34 43.70 -40.80 13.95
N ILE A 35 42.51 -40.39 13.50
CA ILE A 35 41.51 -39.69 14.31
C ILE A 35 40.22 -40.53 14.25
N PRO A 36 39.53 -40.79 15.39
CA PRO A 36 38.43 -41.75 15.45
C PRO A 36 37.33 -41.45 14.43
N SER A 37 37.12 -42.41 13.53
CA SER A 37 36.02 -42.46 12.58
C SER A 37 34.72 -42.79 13.31
N SER A 38 34.09 -41.76 13.88
CA SER A 38 32.62 -41.66 13.94
C SER A 38 32.24 -40.23 14.38
N PRO A 39 31.66 -39.42 13.48
CA PRO A 39 30.89 -38.26 13.91
C PRO A 39 29.76 -38.78 14.82
N PRO A 40 29.39 -38.06 15.89
CA PRO A 40 28.20 -38.41 16.65
C PRO A 40 27.03 -38.48 15.68
N SER A 41 26.37 -39.63 15.64
CA SER A 41 25.26 -40.02 14.77
C SER A 41 24.65 -38.86 14.00
N ALA A 42 25.05 -38.69 12.74
CA ALA A 42 24.31 -37.84 11.82
C ALA A 42 22.88 -38.37 11.78
N LEU A 43 21.90 -37.53 12.15
CA LEU A 43 20.48 -37.85 12.05
C LEU A 43 20.22 -38.39 10.62
N PRO A 44 19.48 -39.50 10.47
CA PRO A 44 19.16 -40.03 9.15
C PRO A 44 18.50 -38.93 8.29
N GLU A 45 18.82 -38.88 6.99
CA GLU A 45 18.33 -37.83 6.09
C GLU A 45 16.80 -37.68 6.17
N GLY A 46 16.33 -36.46 6.45
CA GLY A 46 14.92 -36.13 6.62
C GLY A 46 14.33 -36.43 8.01
N SER A 47 15.14 -36.89 8.97
CA SER A 47 14.76 -36.95 10.38
C SER A 47 15.12 -35.68 11.12
N CYS A 48 14.40 -35.40 12.21
CA CYS A 48 14.55 -34.18 13.00
C CYS A 48 14.23 -34.43 14.47
N THR A 49 14.70 -33.55 15.34
CA THR A 49 14.28 -33.44 16.74
C THR A 49 13.63 -32.08 17.04
N SER A 50 13.87 -31.11 16.17
CA SER A 50 13.34 -29.75 16.19
C SER A 50 13.26 -29.20 14.78
N ASP A 51 12.50 -28.10 14.58
CA ASP A 51 12.34 -27.49 13.26
C ASP A 51 13.67 -27.03 12.64
N SER A 52 14.63 -26.61 13.47
CA SER A 52 15.96 -26.18 13.01
C SER A 52 16.82 -27.30 12.41
N ASP A 53 16.40 -28.56 12.56
CA ASP A 53 17.04 -29.69 11.88
C ASP A 53 16.53 -29.86 10.43
N CYS A 54 15.46 -29.16 10.06
CA CYS A 54 14.81 -29.22 8.76
C CYS A 54 15.19 -28.00 7.89
N TYR A 55 14.86 -28.07 6.59
CA TYR A 55 14.97 -26.89 5.72
C TYR A 55 13.98 -25.80 6.14
N ASP A 56 14.25 -24.55 5.77
CA ASP A 56 13.44 -23.37 6.14
C ASP A 56 11.93 -23.53 5.82
N PHE A 57 11.60 -24.25 4.74
CA PHE A 57 10.23 -24.53 4.28
C PHE A 57 9.63 -25.82 4.84
N GLN A 58 10.21 -26.35 5.93
CA GLN A 58 9.77 -27.58 6.57
C GLN A 58 9.62 -27.38 8.07
N TYR A 59 8.89 -28.27 8.72
CA TYR A 59 8.77 -28.34 10.17
C TYR A 59 8.97 -29.78 10.63
N CYS A 60 9.36 -29.95 11.89
CA CYS A 60 9.58 -31.25 12.48
C CYS A 60 8.27 -31.81 13.03
N ASP A 61 7.80 -32.90 12.44
CA ASP A 61 6.62 -33.63 12.91
C ASP A 61 6.93 -35.12 13.05
N ASN A 62 6.78 -35.64 14.26
CA ASN A 62 7.03 -37.05 14.59
C ASN A 62 8.40 -37.55 14.07
N ASP A 63 9.46 -36.85 14.46
CA ASP A 63 10.86 -37.12 14.09
C ASP A 63 11.15 -37.07 12.59
N ARG A 64 10.27 -36.43 11.81
CA ARG A 64 10.41 -36.31 10.36
C ARG A 64 10.12 -34.89 9.86
N CYS A 65 10.98 -34.38 8.99
CA CYS A 65 10.74 -33.11 8.33
C CYS A 65 9.58 -33.23 7.35
N ARG A 66 8.62 -32.32 7.47
CA ARG A 66 7.44 -32.20 6.61
C ARG A 66 7.43 -30.85 5.94
N ASP A 67 7.02 -30.81 4.68
CA ASP A 67 6.87 -29.55 3.95
C ASP A 67 5.78 -28.68 4.57
N LEU A 68 6.08 -27.40 4.72
CA LEU A 68 5.16 -26.37 5.16
C LEU A 68 4.60 -25.63 3.94
N TYR A 69 3.28 -25.60 3.85
CA TYR A 69 2.56 -24.84 2.82
C TYR A 69 1.71 -23.78 3.49
N CYS A 70 2.09 -22.52 3.30
CA CYS A 70 1.33 -21.38 3.78
C CYS A 70 0.21 -21.04 2.81
N SER A 71 -0.89 -20.50 3.35
CA SER A 71 -1.95 -19.96 2.50
C SER A 71 -1.47 -18.71 1.75
N ASP A 72 -2.23 -18.27 0.75
CA ASP A 72 -1.92 -17.07 -0.03
C ASP A 72 -1.81 -15.79 0.82
N CYS A 73 -2.31 -15.83 2.06
CA CYS A 73 -2.31 -14.72 3.01
C CYS A 73 -1.28 -14.84 4.13
N GLN A 74 -0.31 -15.71 3.94
CA GLN A 74 0.70 -16.02 4.93
C GLN A 74 2.09 -16.04 4.28
N TYR A 75 3.10 -15.77 5.10
CA TYR A 75 4.50 -15.94 4.72
C TYR A 75 5.18 -16.94 5.65
N LEU A 76 6.24 -17.54 5.14
CA LEU A 76 7.08 -18.47 5.87
C LEU A 76 8.12 -17.69 6.69
N GLU A 77 8.09 -17.86 8.01
CA GLU A 77 9.12 -17.34 8.91
C GLU A 77 9.22 -18.25 10.15
N ASP A 78 10.44 -18.57 10.58
CA ASP A 78 10.73 -19.44 11.73
C ASP A 78 10.02 -20.81 11.67
N HIS A 79 10.07 -21.47 10.51
CA HIS A 79 9.43 -22.76 10.23
C HIS A 79 7.90 -22.78 10.45
N ARG A 80 7.26 -21.61 10.35
CA ARG A 80 5.83 -21.42 10.58
C ARG A 80 5.24 -20.49 9.52
N CYS A 81 3.94 -20.63 9.31
CA CYS A 81 3.18 -19.66 8.55
C CYS A 81 2.77 -18.52 9.49
N LYS A 82 3.15 -17.30 9.13
CA LYS A 82 2.74 -16.07 9.81
C LYS A 82 1.77 -15.33 8.91
N ASP A 83 0.72 -14.80 9.51
CA ASP A 83 -0.26 -13.99 8.80
C ASP A 83 0.39 -12.64 8.42
N PHE A 84 0.04 -12.17 7.24
CA PHE A 84 0.30 -10.79 6.86
C PHE A 84 -0.59 -9.82 7.64
N ASP A 85 -0.28 -8.52 7.59
CA ASP A 85 -1.09 -7.49 8.25
C ASP A 85 -2.50 -7.42 7.65
N CYS A 86 -2.62 -7.68 6.34
CA CYS A 86 -3.90 -7.76 5.64
C CYS A 86 -3.89 -8.76 4.49
N CYS A 87 -5.08 -9.28 4.21
CA CYS A 87 -5.41 -10.07 3.03
C CYS A 87 -6.23 -9.27 2.03
N ASP A 88 -7.18 -8.52 2.56
CA ASP A 88 -8.07 -7.68 1.80
C ASP A 88 -8.35 -6.36 2.53
N ASP A 89 -9.09 -5.50 1.86
CA ASP A 89 -9.36 -4.16 2.36
C ASP A 89 -10.14 -4.17 3.70
N TYR A 90 -10.89 -5.21 4.03
CA TYR A 90 -11.68 -5.29 5.26
C TYR A 90 -10.86 -5.61 6.51
N ASP A 91 -9.65 -6.16 6.34
CA ASP A 91 -8.71 -6.35 7.44
C ASP A 91 -8.14 -5.01 7.96
N CYS A 92 -8.16 -3.98 7.12
CA CYS A 92 -7.61 -2.67 7.43
C CYS A 92 -8.62 -1.69 8.05
N ALA A 93 -8.13 -0.63 8.71
CA ALA A 93 -8.97 0.41 9.29
C ALA A 93 -9.83 1.14 8.23
N PRO A 94 -10.92 1.86 8.61
CA PRO A 94 -11.87 2.44 7.65
C PRO A 94 -11.28 3.38 6.58
N LEU A 95 -10.13 4.02 6.85
CA LEU A 95 -9.45 4.94 5.93
C LEU A 95 -8.19 4.33 5.29
N GLU A 96 -8.07 3.01 5.34
CA GLU A 96 -6.95 2.25 4.82
C GLU A 96 -7.42 1.14 3.86
N HIS A 97 -6.53 0.76 2.96
CA HIS A 97 -6.70 -0.36 2.03
C HIS A 97 -5.52 -1.32 2.10
N CYS A 98 -5.74 -2.58 1.72
CA CYS A 98 -4.70 -3.58 1.74
C CYS A 98 -3.85 -3.46 0.49
N LYS A 99 -2.55 -3.20 0.67
CA LYS A 99 -1.61 -3.07 -0.43
C LYS A 99 -0.32 -3.80 -0.10
N TYR A 100 0.01 -4.79 -0.91
CA TYR A 100 1.18 -5.65 -0.67
C TYR A 100 1.18 -6.23 0.75
N HIS A 101 0.02 -6.70 1.20
CA HIS A 101 -0.13 -7.32 2.52
C HIS A 101 0.11 -6.38 3.72
N GLU A 102 0.15 -5.07 3.47
CA GLU A 102 0.25 -4.03 4.48
C GLU A 102 -0.93 -3.05 4.35
N CYS A 103 -1.48 -2.61 5.49
CA CYS A 103 -2.52 -1.59 5.51
C CYS A 103 -1.91 -0.22 5.21
N ALA A 104 -2.39 0.41 4.14
CA ALA A 104 -1.94 1.73 3.72
C ALA A 104 -3.09 2.73 3.69
N ALA A 105 -2.82 3.96 4.10
CA ALA A 105 -3.81 5.04 4.05
C ALA A 105 -4.31 5.28 2.62
N ILE A 106 -5.64 5.37 2.48
CA ILE A 106 -6.27 5.73 1.21
C ILE A 106 -6.06 7.22 0.98
N ALA A 107 -5.32 7.57 -0.07
CA ALA A 107 -5.11 8.95 -0.48
C ALA A 107 -5.93 9.25 -1.74
N CYS A 108 -6.98 10.05 -1.58
CA CYS A 108 -7.80 10.48 -2.70
C CYS A 108 -7.25 11.74 -3.38
N PRO A 109 -7.32 11.83 -4.72
CA PRO A 109 -7.03 13.06 -5.44
C PRO A 109 -7.93 14.22 -4.99
N ARG A 110 -7.58 15.45 -5.38
CA ARG A 110 -8.45 16.61 -5.15
C ARG A 110 -9.85 16.35 -5.72
N CYS A 111 -10.86 16.78 -4.98
CA CYS A 111 -12.29 16.65 -5.32
C CYS A 111 -12.88 15.24 -5.22
N PHE A 112 -12.26 14.39 -4.40
CA PHE A 112 -12.79 13.09 -4.04
C PHE A 112 -12.81 12.96 -2.51
N PHE A 113 -13.74 12.16 -2.01
CA PHE A 113 -13.81 11.71 -0.61
C PHE A 113 -13.74 10.18 -0.55
N ILE A 114 -13.52 9.66 0.66
CA ILE A 114 -13.46 8.22 0.90
C ILE A 114 -14.86 7.74 1.26
N GLU A 115 -15.40 6.82 0.47
CA GLU A 115 -16.64 6.08 0.73
C GLU A 115 -16.40 4.63 0.35
N ASP A 116 -16.77 3.69 1.22
CA ASP A 116 -16.52 2.25 1.04
C ASP A 116 -15.08 1.91 0.61
N LYS A 117 -14.10 2.54 1.27
CA LYS A 117 -12.66 2.40 1.00
C LYS A 117 -12.24 2.75 -0.44
N LYS A 118 -13.07 3.51 -1.16
CA LYS A 118 -12.82 4.00 -2.52
C LYS A 118 -12.89 5.51 -2.57
N CYS A 119 -12.20 6.07 -3.55
CA CYS A 119 -12.31 7.49 -3.85
C CYS A 119 -13.54 7.74 -4.71
N VAL A 120 -14.52 8.42 -4.12
CA VAL A 120 -15.75 8.86 -4.79
C VAL A 120 -15.66 10.35 -5.05
N ARG A 121 -16.04 10.78 -6.25
CA ARG A 121 -15.95 12.20 -6.65
C ARG A 121 -17.06 12.99 -5.95
N PHE A 122 -16.75 14.20 -5.49
CA PHE A 122 -17.82 15.13 -5.08
C PHE A 122 -18.76 15.46 -6.25
N PRO A 123 -20.02 15.85 -5.98
CA PRO A 123 -20.97 16.24 -7.02
C PRO A 123 -20.42 17.30 -7.98
N CYS A 124 -19.67 18.28 -7.45
CA CYS A 124 -18.93 19.25 -8.24
C CYS A 124 -17.61 19.66 -7.55
N CYS A 125 -16.63 20.01 -8.36
CA CYS A 125 -15.29 20.47 -7.96
C CYS A 125 -15.07 21.94 -8.35
N SER A 126 -15.82 22.42 -9.35
CA SER A 126 -15.78 23.76 -9.93
C SER A 126 -17.08 24.05 -10.67
N ASP A 127 -17.33 25.31 -10.98
CA ASP A 127 -18.53 25.76 -11.71
C ASP A 127 -18.68 25.05 -13.08
N SER A 128 -17.57 24.74 -13.75
CA SER A 128 -17.60 24.00 -15.02
C SER A 128 -18.09 22.55 -14.92
N ASP A 129 -18.13 21.98 -13.70
CA ASP A 129 -18.74 20.67 -13.51
C ASP A 129 -20.27 20.72 -13.49
N CYS A 130 -20.85 21.92 -13.36
CA CYS A 130 -22.27 22.15 -13.18
C CYS A 130 -23.01 22.60 -14.44
N ASP A 131 -22.32 22.67 -15.58
CA ASP A 131 -22.88 23.15 -16.86
C ASP A 131 -24.00 22.21 -17.36
N ASP A 132 -25.25 22.68 -17.27
CA ASP A 132 -26.44 21.96 -17.74
C ASP A 132 -26.79 22.25 -19.22
N SER A 133 -25.87 22.90 -19.95
CA SER A 133 -26.00 23.33 -21.35
C SER A 133 -27.02 24.45 -21.61
N ASP A 134 -27.67 25.01 -20.59
CA ASP A 134 -28.49 26.20 -20.72
C ASP A 134 -27.62 27.47 -20.68
N ILE A 135 -27.55 28.19 -21.81
CA ILE A 135 -26.73 29.40 -21.94
C ILE A 135 -27.31 30.62 -21.21
N GLU A 136 -28.58 30.58 -20.80
CA GLU A 136 -29.24 31.68 -20.08
C GLU A 136 -29.04 31.62 -18.55
N THR A 137 -28.14 30.73 -18.13
CA THR A 137 -28.01 30.19 -16.80
C THR A 137 -26.53 30.23 -16.38
N ASP A 138 -26.23 30.85 -15.24
CA ASP A 138 -24.87 30.86 -14.68
C ASP A 138 -24.78 29.76 -13.60
N ASP A 139 -24.35 28.55 -13.95
CA ASP A 139 -24.25 27.44 -12.99
C ASP A 139 -23.03 27.59 -12.05
N PHE A 140 -23.27 27.48 -10.75
CA PHE A 140 -22.23 27.57 -9.73
C PHE A 140 -22.13 26.29 -8.91
N CYS A 141 -20.90 25.84 -8.67
CA CYS A 141 -20.62 24.80 -7.70
C CYS A 141 -20.57 25.40 -6.30
N MET A 142 -21.62 25.19 -5.52
CA MET A 142 -21.68 25.57 -4.13
C MET A 142 -20.86 24.58 -3.29
N ASN A 143 -20.12 25.08 -2.30
CA ASN A 143 -19.25 24.27 -1.42
C ASN A 143 -18.28 23.35 -2.18
N ALA A 144 -17.72 23.83 -3.28
CA ALA A 144 -16.80 23.08 -4.12
C ALA A 144 -15.70 22.34 -3.32
N SER A 145 -15.40 21.11 -3.72
CA SER A 145 -14.41 20.24 -3.06
C SER A 145 -14.76 19.81 -1.62
N THR A 146 -16.03 19.80 -1.25
CA THR A 146 -16.51 19.30 0.06
C THR A 146 -17.64 18.28 -0.12
N ASP A 147 -17.96 17.56 0.96
CA ASP A 147 -19.08 16.62 1.04
C ASP A 147 -20.45 17.28 0.83
N ASP A 148 -20.57 18.57 1.17
CA ASP A 148 -21.78 19.38 0.94
C ASP A 148 -21.81 20.06 -0.44
N ALA A 149 -20.98 19.61 -1.40
CA ALA A 149 -20.94 20.21 -2.73
C ALA A 149 -22.22 19.95 -3.53
N TYR A 150 -22.76 20.98 -4.19
CA TYR A 150 -23.90 20.84 -5.08
C TYR A 150 -23.89 21.91 -6.18
N CYS A 151 -24.44 21.56 -7.34
CA CYS A 151 -24.63 22.50 -8.43
C CYS A 151 -25.88 23.35 -8.18
N ALA A 152 -25.73 24.67 -8.26
CA ALA A 152 -26.79 25.64 -8.12
C ALA A 152 -26.94 26.43 -9.42
N ASN A 153 -28.16 26.48 -9.94
CA ASN A 153 -28.51 27.26 -11.11
C ASN A 153 -29.38 28.47 -10.69
N PRO A 154 -28.83 29.68 -10.54
CA PRO A 154 -29.58 30.89 -10.24
C PRO A 154 -30.26 31.45 -11.51
N SER A 155 -31.03 30.65 -12.24
CA SER A 155 -32.00 31.16 -13.21
C SER A 155 -33.20 31.80 -12.48
N ASN A 156 -32.94 32.96 -11.87
CA ASN A 156 -33.85 34.11 -11.79
C ASN A 156 -33.21 35.29 -11.02
N VAL A 157 -32.06 35.80 -11.51
CA VAL A 157 -31.58 37.16 -11.13
C VAL A 157 -32.49 38.28 -11.69
N ARG A 158 -33.68 37.96 -12.20
CA ARG A 158 -34.73 38.95 -12.52
C ARG A 158 -35.90 39.00 -11.53
N THR A 159 -35.88 38.20 -10.45
CA THR A 159 -37.00 38.19 -9.48
C THR A 159 -36.57 38.14 -8.01
N ILE A 160 -35.40 38.68 -7.65
CA ILE A 160 -35.05 38.92 -6.23
C ILE A 160 -34.88 40.42 -5.97
N THR A 161 -35.94 41.19 -6.23
CA THR A 161 -36.12 42.52 -5.59
C THR A 161 -37.15 42.48 -4.45
N TYR A 162 -37.91 41.39 -4.27
CA TYR A 162 -38.96 41.35 -3.24
C TYR A 162 -39.17 39.96 -2.67
N MET A 163 -38.31 39.52 -1.75
CA MET A 163 -38.73 38.73 -0.57
C MET A 163 -37.66 38.90 0.52
N THR A 164 -37.79 40.00 1.25
CA THR A 164 -37.59 40.10 2.71
C THR A 164 -36.36 39.44 3.33
N LYS A 165 -35.46 40.30 3.82
CA LYS A 165 -34.69 40.07 5.06
C LYS A 165 -35.59 39.46 6.13
N ILE A 166 -35.47 38.15 6.38
CA ILE A 166 -35.88 37.54 7.64
C ILE A 166 -34.64 37.51 8.52
N PRO A 167 -34.57 38.24 9.65
CA PRO A 167 -33.52 38.02 10.62
C PRO A 167 -33.73 36.62 11.23
N LEU A 168 -32.75 35.74 11.02
CA LEU A 168 -32.58 34.48 11.75
C LEU A 168 -32.58 34.77 13.27
N LYS A 169 -33.73 34.61 13.92
CA LYS A 169 -33.80 34.35 15.36
C LYS A 169 -33.54 32.86 15.54
N ILE A 170 -32.27 32.51 15.75
CA ILE A 170 -31.90 31.21 16.31
C ILE A 170 -32.17 31.29 17.82
N PRO A 171 -33.09 30.51 18.41
CA PRO A 171 -33.09 30.33 19.85
C PRO A 171 -31.87 29.49 20.21
N MET A 172 -30.95 30.07 20.99
CA MET A 172 -29.91 29.33 21.70
C MET A 172 -30.60 28.31 22.61
N SER A 173 -30.66 27.04 22.19
CA SER A 173 -30.97 25.94 23.08
C SER A 173 -29.77 25.70 23.99
N ARG A 174 -30.04 25.87 25.26
CA ARG A 174 -29.15 25.81 26.42
C ARG A 174 -28.56 24.41 26.55
N VAL A 175 -27.25 24.26 26.34
CA VAL A 175 -26.50 23.09 26.82
C VAL A 175 -26.44 23.19 28.35
N THR A 176 -27.15 22.30 29.03
CA THR A 176 -26.92 22.04 30.46
C THR A 176 -25.76 21.05 30.59
N PRO A 177 -24.76 21.31 31.44
CA PRO A 177 -23.80 20.28 31.82
C PRO A 177 -24.47 19.34 32.81
N VAL A 178 -24.54 18.05 32.48
CA VAL A 178 -24.75 17.01 33.50
C VAL A 178 -23.38 16.60 34.01
N ALA A 179 -23.14 16.94 35.26
CA ALA A 179 -22.09 16.35 36.08
C ALA A 179 -22.61 15.03 36.65
N SER A 180 -21.82 13.95 36.50
CA SER A 180 -21.57 12.89 37.49
C SER A 180 -20.50 11.97 36.94
#